data_AF-A0A1G6XFZ6-F1
#
_entry.id   AF-A0A1G6XFZ6-F1
#
_cell.length_a   1.000
_cell.length_b   1.000
_cell.length_c   1.000
_cell.angle_alpha   90.00
_cell.angle_beta   90.00
_cell.angle_gamma   90.00
#
_symmetry.space_group_name_H-M   'P 1'
#
loop_
_entity.id
_entity.type
_entity.pdbx_description
1 polymer ?
#
loop_
_entity_poly.entity_id
_entity_poly.type
_entity_poly.pdbx_seq_one_letter_code
_entity_poly.pdbx_strand_id
1 'polypeptide(L)'
;MQTFLPYPDFVASAAALDRGRLGKQRVEAVQILRALVWPVYGWKHHPAVAMWRGFVPALVLYTAAVCRRWTDLGHADSVLAQALAFTGGRLPEPDRLADEGMLPPWLGEPAVHLSHQASLLRKDPEHYRPLFGDDVPDDLPYAWPSPVYPRWPLRRGHPHALPLPDALDLLGVAPPDAAESAALDDVLAGRGAVLVGADPVRLAEVGLLAGLCTPGRTAWVSPLPLPRVTHPGATPVVGPDYGGGRQPDAAAVAAMRAECLATPDFAFFREGSVNGFSSDVDLVVLDRVRVMVDRPALSLVVGG
;
A
#
# COMPACT_ATOMS: atom_id res chain seq x y z
N MET A 1 -9.59 12.32 8.35
CA MET A 1 -8.95 11.66 7.19
C MET A 1 -7.58 12.26 7.02
N GLN A 2 -6.57 11.41 6.86
CA GLN A 2 -5.18 11.84 6.68
C GLN A 2 -4.75 11.74 5.21
N THR A 3 -5.41 10.90 4.40
CA THR A 3 -5.29 10.88 2.93
C THR A 3 -6.67 10.92 2.27
N PHE A 4 -6.84 11.67 1.18
CA PHE A 4 -8.03 11.71 0.34
C PHE A 4 -7.73 11.20 -1.07
N LEU A 5 -8.44 10.13 -1.47
CA LEU A 5 -8.32 9.43 -2.75
C LEU A 5 -9.73 9.21 -3.33
N PRO A 6 -10.45 10.28 -3.74
CA PRO A 6 -11.77 10.12 -4.38
C PRO A 6 -11.68 9.38 -5.73
N TYR A 7 -10.48 9.22 -6.30
CA TYR A 7 -10.24 8.50 -7.54
C TYR A 7 -9.06 7.53 -7.37
N PRO A 8 -8.96 6.48 -8.21
CA PRO A 8 -7.83 5.55 -8.18
C PRO A 8 -6.53 6.14 -8.74
N ASP A 9 -6.59 7.32 -9.32
CA ASP A 9 -5.44 8.09 -9.80
C ASP A 9 -5.08 9.20 -8.80
N PHE A 10 -3.79 9.31 -8.46
CA PHE A 10 -3.31 10.29 -7.47
C PHE A 10 -3.40 11.73 -7.96
N VAL A 11 -3.17 11.98 -9.25
CA VAL A 11 -3.25 13.32 -9.86
C VAL A 11 -4.70 13.78 -9.92
N ALA A 12 -5.62 12.91 -10.34
CA ALA A 12 -7.06 13.17 -10.34
C ALA A 12 -7.57 13.41 -8.92
N SER A 13 -7.13 12.59 -7.95
CA SER A 13 -7.46 12.77 -6.54
C SER A 13 -7.01 14.12 -6.00
N ALA A 14 -5.77 14.55 -6.29
CA ALA A 14 -5.27 15.85 -5.89
C ALA A 14 -6.03 17.01 -6.58
N ALA A 15 -6.35 16.86 -7.87
CA ALA A 15 -7.04 17.88 -8.66
C ALA A 15 -8.45 18.21 -8.13
N ALA A 16 -9.14 17.23 -7.53
CA ALA A 16 -10.48 17.37 -6.99
C ALA A 16 -10.54 18.13 -5.66
N LEU A 17 -9.46 18.15 -4.90
CA LEU A 17 -9.46 18.73 -3.56
C LEU A 17 -9.60 20.25 -3.58
N ASP A 18 -10.43 20.78 -2.69
CA ASP A 18 -10.41 22.20 -2.35
C ASP A 18 -9.04 22.59 -1.77
N ARG A 19 -8.70 23.87 -1.87
CA ARG A 19 -7.40 24.42 -1.45
C ARG A 19 -7.05 24.07 0.00
N GLY A 20 -8.02 24.10 0.91
CA GLY A 20 -7.78 23.86 2.33
C GLY A 20 -7.38 22.41 2.59
N ARG A 21 -8.09 21.46 1.97
CA ARG A 21 -7.77 20.02 2.07
C ARG A 21 -6.49 19.70 1.31
N LEU A 22 -6.30 20.21 0.10
CA LEU A 22 -5.06 20.05 -0.67
C LEU A 22 -3.83 20.48 0.14
N GLY A 23 -3.89 21.64 0.78
CA GLY A 23 -2.80 22.17 1.61
C GLY A 23 -2.45 21.25 2.79
N LYS A 24 -3.46 20.69 3.47
CA LYS A 24 -3.28 19.76 4.60
C LYS A 24 -2.69 18.42 4.17
N GLN A 25 -3.15 17.89 3.04
CA GLN A 25 -2.77 16.57 2.53
C GLN A 25 -1.27 16.43 2.27
N ARG A 26 -0.58 17.51 1.90
CA ARG A 26 0.89 17.53 1.77
C ARG A 26 1.55 17.14 3.09
N VAL A 27 1.17 17.81 4.18
CA VAL A 27 1.81 17.62 5.50
C VAL A 27 1.38 16.29 6.13
N GLU A 28 0.10 15.94 6.03
CA GLU A 28 -0.46 14.70 6.60
C GLU A 28 0.16 13.45 5.94
N ALA A 29 0.40 13.48 4.62
CA ALA A 29 1.07 12.37 3.92
C ALA A 29 2.52 12.16 4.39
N VAL A 30 3.29 13.24 4.61
CA VAL A 30 4.64 13.13 5.20
C VAL A 30 4.59 12.61 6.64
N GLN A 31 3.57 12.98 7.41
CA GLN A 31 3.40 12.41 8.76
C GLN A 31 3.13 10.91 8.72
N ILE A 32 2.39 10.40 7.73
CA ILE A 32 2.22 8.96 7.51
C ILE A 32 3.54 8.30 7.11
N LEU A 33 4.31 8.88 6.18
CA LEU A 33 5.64 8.37 5.79
C LEU A 33 6.56 8.22 7.03
N ARG A 34 6.58 9.23 7.89
CA ARG A 34 7.31 9.18 9.17
C ARG A 34 6.78 8.09 10.09
N ALA A 35 5.46 7.95 10.23
CA ALA A 35 4.86 6.91 11.06
C ALA A 35 5.19 5.49 10.58
N LEU A 36 5.26 5.29 9.26
CA LEU A 36 5.61 4.01 8.64
C LEU A 36 7.07 3.64 8.88
N VAL A 37 7.99 4.61 8.74
CA VAL A 37 9.42 4.30 8.56
C VAL A 37 10.26 4.68 9.78
N TRP A 38 9.97 5.79 10.46
CA TRP A 38 10.81 6.20 11.60
C TRP A 38 10.61 5.24 12.77
N PRO A 39 11.68 4.79 13.46
CA PRO A 39 11.57 3.84 14.56
C PRO A 39 10.66 4.35 15.70
N VAL A 40 10.74 5.64 16.01
CA VAL A 40 9.91 6.30 17.03
C VAL A 40 9.14 7.46 16.44
N TYR A 41 7.84 7.28 16.30
CA TYR A 41 6.90 8.31 15.86
C TYR A 41 5.52 8.03 16.45
N GLY A 42 4.72 9.07 16.66
CA GLY A 42 3.33 8.90 17.11
C GLY A 42 2.45 8.26 16.04
N TRP A 43 1.25 7.81 16.41
CA TRP A 43 0.18 7.44 15.47
C TRP A 43 0.45 6.21 14.58
N LYS A 44 1.44 5.37 14.89
CA LYS A 44 1.74 4.14 14.12
C LYS A 44 0.60 3.13 13.99
N HIS A 45 -0.36 3.18 14.92
CA HIS A 45 -1.57 2.32 14.92
C HIS A 45 -2.79 2.98 14.28
N HIS A 46 -2.66 4.21 13.75
CA HIS A 46 -3.78 4.90 13.11
C HIS A 46 -4.20 4.16 11.82
N PRO A 47 -5.49 3.99 11.52
CA PRO A 47 -5.97 3.29 10.31
C PRO A 47 -5.39 3.85 9.00
N ALA A 48 -5.26 5.18 8.90
CA ALA A 48 -4.60 5.81 7.75
C ALA A 48 -3.12 5.43 7.61
N VAL A 49 -2.41 5.08 8.68
CA VAL A 49 -1.04 4.56 8.57
C VAL A 49 -1.08 3.10 8.15
N ALA A 50 -2.02 2.32 8.70
CA ALA A 50 -2.18 0.91 8.41
C ALA A 50 -2.41 0.64 6.92
N MET A 51 -3.28 1.41 6.25
CA MET A 51 -3.59 1.23 4.83
C MET A 51 -2.36 1.38 3.89
N TRP A 52 -1.34 2.14 4.31
CA TRP A 52 -0.14 2.42 3.49
C TRP A 52 1.07 1.55 3.85
N ARG A 53 0.94 0.62 4.79
CA ARG A 53 2.03 -0.30 5.16
C ARG A 53 2.50 -1.07 3.93
N GLY A 54 3.81 -1.09 3.71
CA GLY A 54 4.43 -1.75 2.55
C GLY A 54 4.46 -0.94 1.26
N PHE A 55 3.80 0.23 1.22
CA PHE A 55 3.63 1.00 -0.01
C PHE A 55 4.21 2.42 0.11
N VAL A 56 5.36 2.55 0.77
CA VAL A 56 6.06 3.84 0.96
C VAL A 56 6.30 4.57 -0.38
N PRO A 57 6.81 3.93 -1.45
CA PRO A 57 6.98 4.62 -2.73
C PRO A 57 5.67 5.13 -3.34
N ALA A 58 4.58 4.36 -3.23
CA ALA A 58 3.26 4.81 -3.71
C ALA A 58 2.73 6.02 -2.92
N LEU A 59 2.97 6.07 -1.60
CA LEU A 59 2.62 7.24 -0.79
C LEU A 59 3.51 8.47 -1.12
N VAL A 60 4.78 8.27 -1.46
CA VAL A 60 5.63 9.37 -1.99
C VAL A 60 5.06 9.88 -3.31
N LEU A 61 4.63 8.99 -4.21
CA LEU A 61 4.02 9.37 -5.49
C LEU A 61 2.69 10.13 -5.29
N TYR A 62 1.85 9.68 -4.36
CA TYR A 62 0.66 10.43 -3.94
C TYR A 62 1.02 11.83 -3.43
N THR A 63 1.98 11.92 -2.53
CA THR A 63 2.43 13.20 -1.95
C THR A 63 2.96 14.13 -3.04
N ALA A 64 3.67 13.60 -4.03
CA ALA A 64 4.15 14.36 -5.17
C ALA A 64 3.02 14.91 -6.05
N ALA A 65 1.97 14.13 -6.30
CA ALA A 65 0.79 14.62 -7.02
C ALA A 65 0.09 15.76 -6.28
N VAL A 66 -0.06 15.67 -4.95
CA VAL A 66 -0.63 16.73 -4.11
C VAL A 66 0.25 17.99 -4.12
N CYS A 67 1.58 17.84 -3.96
CA CYS A 67 2.52 18.96 -4.00
C CYS A 67 2.55 19.63 -5.38
N ARG A 68 2.50 18.85 -6.46
CA ARG A 68 2.42 19.37 -7.82
C ARG A 68 1.17 20.21 -8.03
N ARG A 69 0.01 19.67 -7.66
CA ARG A 69 -1.25 20.42 -7.78
C ARG A 69 -1.22 21.72 -6.97
N TRP A 70 -0.60 21.69 -5.78
CA TRP A 70 -0.40 22.89 -4.96
C TRP A 70 0.46 23.94 -5.66
N THR A 71 1.57 23.54 -6.28
CA THR A 71 2.44 24.48 -7.04
C THR A 71 1.79 24.99 -8.32
N ASP A 72 0.99 24.18 -9.01
CA ASP A 72 0.26 24.59 -10.21
C ASP A 72 -0.78 25.68 -9.90
N LEU A 73 -1.24 25.77 -8.63
CA LEU A 73 -2.09 26.85 -8.13
C LEU A 73 -1.31 28.12 -7.73
N GLY A 74 0.00 28.17 -7.99
CA GLY A 74 0.87 29.33 -7.74
C GLY A 74 1.38 29.42 -6.30
N HIS A 75 1.27 28.35 -5.50
CA HIS A 75 1.74 28.34 -4.13
C HIS A 75 3.14 27.74 -4.00
N ALA A 76 3.94 28.24 -3.05
CA ALA A 76 5.24 27.67 -2.74
C ALA A 76 5.12 26.28 -2.10
N ASP A 77 6.02 25.37 -2.47
CA ASP A 77 6.13 24.05 -1.86
C ASP A 77 7.40 23.91 -1.01
N SER A 78 7.25 23.26 0.14
CA SER A 78 8.32 22.95 1.10
C SER A 78 8.23 21.50 1.59
N VAL A 79 7.40 20.69 0.95
CA VAL A 79 7.02 19.36 1.45
C VAL A 79 7.53 18.25 0.53
N LEU A 80 7.58 18.46 -0.79
CA LEU A 80 7.99 17.40 -1.74
C LEU A 80 9.38 16.85 -1.40
N ALA A 81 10.33 17.72 -1.06
CA ALA A 81 11.68 17.35 -0.66
C ALA A 81 11.70 16.35 0.53
N GLN A 82 10.82 16.55 1.51
CA GLN A 82 10.67 15.67 2.66
C GLN A 82 10.14 14.29 2.28
N ALA A 83 9.18 14.24 1.34
CA ALA A 83 8.62 12.99 0.86
C ALA A 83 9.64 12.19 0.03
N LEU A 84 10.35 12.85 -0.88
CA LEU A 84 11.37 12.21 -1.72
C LEU A 84 12.53 11.62 -0.92
N ALA A 85 12.81 12.13 0.28
CA ALA A 85 13.85 11.57 1.14
C ALA A 85 13.60 10.09 1.52
N PHE A 86 12.34 9.62 1.51
CA PHE A 86 11.99 8.21 1.75
C PHE A 86 12.27 7.30 0.55
N THR A 87 12.55 7.87 -0.63
CA THR A 87 12.85 7.15 -1.88
C THR A 87 14.21 7.56 -2.45
N GLY A 88 15.13 7.99 -1.57
CA GLY A 88 16.50 8.36 -1.95
C GLY A 88 16.59 9.63 -2.80
N GLY A 89 15.64 10.55 -2.65
CA GLY A 89 15.57 11.80 -3.39
C GLY A 89 14.98 11.67 -4.79
N ARG A 90 14.42 10.50 -5.15
CA ARG A 90 13.88 10.23 -6.48
C ARG A 90 12.38 10.05 -6.45
N LEU A 91 11.69 10.65 -7.41
CA LEU A 91 10.27 10.42 -7.62
C LEU A 91 10.08 8.98 -8.12
N PRO A 92 9.22 8.16 -7.49
CA PRO A 92 8.91 6.83 -8.00
C PRO A 92 8.17 6.89 -9.33
N GLU A 93 8.48 5.97 -10.23
CA GLU A 93 7.80 5.86 -11.53
C GLU A 93 6.55 4.97 -11.40
N PRO A 94 5.34 5.46 -11.73
CA PRO A 94 4.10 4.71 -11.55
C PRO A 94 4.10 3.34 -12.25
N ASP A 95 4.55 3.28 -13.52
CA ASP A 95 4.59 2.04 -14.30
C ASP A 95 5.52 1.02 -13.66
N ARG A 96 6.69 1.47 -13.17
CA ARG A 96 7.62 0.61 -12.42
C ARG A 96 7.00 0.08 -11.13
N LEU A 97 6.28 0.93 -10.38
CA LEU A 97 5.59 0.47 -9.17
C LEU A 97 4.52 -0.57 -9.49
N ALA A 98 3.82 -0.43 -10.62
CA ALA A 98 2.87 -1.44 -11.06
C ALA A 98 3.57 -2.77 -11.44
N ASP A 99 4.62 -2.69 -12.25
CA ASP A 99 5.40 -3.84 -12.73
C ASP A 99 6.11 -4.60 -11.59
N GLU A 100 6.47 -3.93 -10.50
CA GLU A 100 7.11 -4.53 -9.33
C GLU A 100 6.10 -4.94 -8.24
N GLY A 101 4.80 -4.74 -8.46
CA GLY A 101 3.74 -5.06 -7.49
C GLY A 101 3.77 -4.18 -6.24
N MET A 102 4.21 -2.92 -6.38
CA MET A 102 4.40 -1.96 -5.30
C MET A 102 3.28 -0.90 -5.21
N LEU A 103 2.18 -1.09 -5.93
CA LEU A 103 0.95 -0.33 -5.72
C LEU A 103 0.05 -1.02 -4.69
N PRO A 104 -0.60 -0.27 -3.77
CA PRO A 104 -1.49 -0.88 -2.78
C PRO A 104 -2.61 -1.70 -3.44
N PRO A 105 -2.95 -2.91 -2.96
CA PRO A 105 -3.98 -3.75 -3.57
C PRO A 105 -5.39 -3.15 -3.54
N TRP A 106 -5.67 -2.31 -2.53
CA TRP A 106 -6.93 -1.57 -2.42
C TRP A 106 -7.05 -0.38 -3.39
N LEU A 107 -5.96 0.06 -4.03
CA LEU A 107 -6.04 1.14 -5.02
C LEU A 107 -6.82 0.65 -6.25
N GLY A 108 -7.92 1.31 -6.56
CA GLY A 108 -8.90 0.84 -7.56
C GLY A 108 -10.17 0.27 -6.94
N GLU A 109 -10.21 0.00 -5.63
CA GLU A 109 -11.38 -0.57 -4.96
C GLU A 109 -12.53 0.45 -4.88
N PRO A 110 -13.70 0.20 -5.52
CA PRO A 110 -14.76 1.19 -5.62
C PRO A 110 -15.30 1.67 -4.27
N ALA A 111 -15.43 0.77 -3.28
CA ALA A 111 -15.94 1.10 -1.96
C ALA A 111 -15.03 2.10 -1.21
N VAL A 112 -13.71 1.95 -1.35
CA VAL A 112 -12.74 2.89 -0.78
C VAL A 112 -12.93 4.26 -1.42
N HIS A 113 -12.85 4.36 -2.74
CA HIS A 113 -12.95 5.64 -3.45
C HIS A 113 -14.29 6.35 -3.22
N LEU A 114 -15.40 5.61 -3.25
CA LEU A 114 -16.73 6.15 -3.01
C LEU A 114 -16.89 6.69 -1.57
N SER A 115 -16.36 5.97 -0.58
CA SER A 115 -16.40 6.45 0.81
C SER A 115 -15.59 7.73 1.03
N HIS A 116 -14.50 7.93 0.26
CA HIS A 116 -13.73 9.17 0.26
C HIS A 116 -14.51 10.32 -0.41
N GLN A 117 -15.19 10.07 -1.53
CA GLN A 117 -16.07 11.04 -2.17
C GLN A 117 -17.20 11.48 -1.22
N ALA A 118 -17.90 10.53 -0.59
CA ALA A 118 -18.91 10.80 0.42
C ALA A 118 -18.38 11.63 1.60
N SER A 119 -17.18 11.29 2.10
CA SER A 119 -16.54 12.08 3.17
C SER A 119 -16.16 13.49 2.74
N LEU A 120 -15.87 13.74 1.46
CA LEU A 120 -15.58 15.07 0.93
C LEU A 120 -16.87 15.87 0.74
N LEU A 121 -17.95 15.24 0.25
CA LEU A 121 -19.28 15.86 0.15
C LEU A 121 -19.79 16.36 1.50
N ARG A 122 -19.74 15.55 2.58
CA ARG A 122 -20.10 16.02 3.95
C ARG A 122 -19.32 17.23 4.41
N LYS A 123 -18.13 17.39 3.85
CA LYS A 123 -17.10 18.32 4.27
C LYS A 123 -17.26 19.66 3.57
N ASP A 124 -17.72 19.65 2.32
CA ASP A 124 -17.99 20.85 1.50
C ASP A 124 -18.89 20.49 0.30
N PRO A 125 -20.22 20.40 0.50
CA PRO A 125 -21.12 19.94 -0.55
C PRO A 125 -21.08 20.80 -1.81
N GLU A 126 -20.94 22.13 -1.66
CA GLU A 126 -20.94 23.08 -2.77
C GLU A 126 -19.73 22.89 -3.70
N HIS A 127 -18.56 22.59 -3.12
CA HIS A 127 -17.36 22.30 -3.90
C HIS A 127 -17.40 20.92 -4.57
N TYR A 128 -17.88 19.90 -3.87
CA TYR A 128 -17.73 18.50 -4.30
C TYR A 128 -18.90 17.94 -5.12
N ARG A 129 -20.14 18.43 -4.95
CA ARG A 129 -21.30 17.94 -5.72
C ARG A 129 -21.11 18.10 -7.24
N PRO A 130 -20.60 19.25 -7.75
CA PRO A 130 -20.34 19.39 -9.18
C PRO A 130 -19.28 18.43 -9.74
N LEU A 131 -18.41 17.88 -8.88
CA LEU A 131 -17.33 16.97 -9.29
C LEU A 131 -17.75 15.50 -9.26
N PHE A 132 -18.58 15.11 -8.30
CA PHE A 132 -18.96 13.71 -8.08
C PHE A 132 -20.34 13.37 -8.62
N GLY A 133 -21.16 14.38 -8.93
CA GLY A 133 -22.54 14.22 -9.38
C GLY A 133 -23.51 14.01 -8.22
N ASP A 134 -24.79 13.96 -8.57
CA ASP A 134 -25.90 13.89 -7.61
C ASP A 134 -26.14 12.47 -7.07
N ASP A 135 -25.68 11.44 -7.79
CA ASP A 135 -25.89 10.03 -7.44
C ASP A 135 -24.93 9.52 -6.35
N VAL A 136 -23.88 10.26 -6.02
CA VAL A 136 -22.94 9.87 -4.97
C VAL A 136 -23.54 10.19 -3.60
N PRO A 137 -23.80 9.19 -2.74
CA PRO A 137 -24.37 9.45 -1.43
C PRO A 137 -23.35 10.17 -0.55
N ASP A 138 -23.83 11.09 0.28
CA ASP A 138 -22.98 11.85 1.21
C ASP A 138 -23.03 11.29 2.65
N ASP A 139 -23.76 10.21 2.91
CA ASP A 139 -23.93 9.63 4.24
C ASP A 139 -23.16 8.30 4.44
N LEU A 140 -22.44 7.84 3.41
CA LEU A 140 -21.71 6.56 3.51
C LEU A 140 -20.67 6.56 4.65
N PRO A 141 -20.59 5.46 5.42
CA PRO A 141 -19.53 5.29 6.39
C PRO A 141 -18.19 5.28 5.67
N TYR A 142 -17.16 5.80 6.34
CA TYR A 142 -15.83 5.81 5.75
C TYR A 142 -15.22 4.41 5.75
N ALA A 143 -14.76 3.95 4.60
CA ALA A 143 -14.12 2.65 4.45
C ALA A 143 -12.60 2.80 4.55
N TRP A 144 -12.02 2.16 5.57
CA TRP A 144 -10.59 1.90 5.59
C TRP A 144 -10.34 0.54 4.94
N PRO A 145 -9.47 0.44 3.92
CA PRO A 145 -9.10 -0.87 3.40
C PRO A 145 -8.34 -1.65 4.48
N SER A 146 -8.53 -2.97 4.50
CA SER A 146 -7.76 -3.84 5.38
C SER A 146 -6.27 -3.67 5.09
N PRO A 147 -5.43 -3.46 6.12
CA PRO A 147 -4.00 -3.36 5.91
C PRO A 147 -3.48 -4.71 5.43
N VAL A 148 -2.73 -4.69 4.33
CA VAL A 148 -2.10 -5.91 3.82
C VAL A 148 -1.12 -6.47 4.83
N TYR A 149 -0.34 -5.60 5.47
CA TYR A 149 0.63 -5.98 6.47
C TYR A 149 0.13 -5.68 7.90
N PRO A 150 0.07 -6.69 8.78
CA PRO A 150 -0.34 -6.49 10.18
C PRO A 150 0.68 -5.65 10.96
N ARG A 151 1.95 -5.67 10.55
CA ARG A 151 3.05 -4.85 11.07
C ARG A 151 3.94 -4.34 9.94
N TRP A 152 4.56 -3.18 10.16
CA TRP A 152 5.53 -2.59 9.25
C TRP A 152 6.61 -1.84 10.04
N PRO A 153 7.89 -1.87 9.64
CA PRO A 153 8.45 -2.60 8.48
C PRO A 153 8.48 -4.12 8.67
N LEU A 154 8.18 -4.87 7.59
CA LEU A 154 8.35 -6.31 7.52
C LEU A 154 9.64 -6.62 6.74
N ARG A 155 10.59 -7.33 7.35
CA ARG A 155 11.89 -7.64 6.73
C ARG A 155 12.33 -9.06 7.09
N ARG A 156 12.27 -9.98 6.12
CA ARG A 156 12.93 -11.28 6.24
C ARG A 156 14.45 -11.16 6.10
N GLY A 157 14.91 -10.31 5.19
CA GLY A 157 16.33 -9.96 5.03
C GLY A 157 17.18 -10.97 4.24
N HIS A 158 16.61 -12.12 3.85
CA HIS A 158 17.26 -13.14 3.03
C HIS A 158 16.22 -13.91 2.19
N PRO A 159 16.62 -14.64 1.13
CA PRO A 159 15.67 -15.39 0.29
C PRO A 159 15.27 -16.75 0.87
N HIS A 160 15.85 -17.19 1.99
CA HIS A 160 15.51 -18.48 2.59
C HIS A 160 14.20 -18.42 3.36
N ALA A 161 13.49 -19.56 3.43
CA ALA A 161 12.32 -19.73 4.27
C ALA A 161 12.63 -19.44 5.75
N LEU A 162 11.70 -18.79 6.45
CA LEU A 162 11.73 -18.68 7.91
C LEU A 162 11.08 -19.92 8.55
N PRO A 163 11.59 -20.38 9.70
CA PRO A 163 10.82 -21.23 10.59
C PRO A 163 9.50 -20.55 10.97
N LEU A 164 8.42 -21.33 11.10
CA LEU A 164 7.09 -20.80 11.45
C LEU A 164 7.08 -19.91 12.72
N PRO A 165 7.78 -20.25 13.81
CA PRO A 165 7.86 -19.37 14.99
C PRO A 165 8.44 -17.98 14.66
N ASP A 166 9.49 -17.93 13.83
CA ASP A 166 10.13 -16.66 13.44
C ASP A 166 9.22 -15.84 12.52
N ALA A 167 8.47 -16.49 11.63
CA ALA A 167 7.48 -15.83 10.77
C ALA A 167 6.30 -15.27 11.59
N LEU A 168 5.83 -16.01 12.60
CA LEU A 168 4.79 -15.56 13.54
C LEU A 168 5.25 -14.34 14.34
N ASP A 169 6.47 -14.36 14.86
CA ASP A 169 7.05 -13.23 15.61
C ASP A 169 7.22 -11.99 14.71
N LEU A 170 7.69 -12.18 13.49
CA LEU A 170 7.92 -11.11 12.51
C LEU A 170 6.60 -10.43 12.09
N LEU A 171 5.55 -11.21 11.83
CA LEU A 171 4.22 -10.67 11.49
C LEU A 171 3.46 -10.18 12.73
N GLY A 172 3.70 -10.81 13.88
CA GLY A 172 3.00 -10.53 15.12
C GLY A 172 1.55 -10.96 15.13
N VAL A 173 1.26 -12.12 14.55
CA VAL A 173 -0.10 -12.68 14.36
C VAL A 173 -0.27 -13.94 15.20
N ALA A 174 -1.52 -14.38 15.37
CA ALA A 174 -1.83 -15.61 16.10
C ALA A 174 -1.37 -16.86 15.31
N PRO A 175 -0.96 -17.96 15.99
CA PRO A 175 -0.62 -19.21 15.34
C PRO A 175 -1.79 -19.76 14.51
N PRO A 176 -1.52 -20.50 13.43
CA PRO A 176 -2.57 -21.12 12.63
C PRO A 176 -3.39 -22.13 13.43
N ASP A 177 -4.69 -22.23 13.14
CA ASP A 177 -5.52 -23.33 13.62
C ASP A 177 -5.18 -24.64 12.87
N ALA A 178 -5.91 -25.72 13.16
CA ALA A 178 -5.63 -27.03 12.54
C ALA A 178 -5.83 -27.04 11.01
N ALA A 179 -6.83 -26.31 10.50
CA ALA A 179 -7.12 -26.26 9.07
C ALA A 179 -6.10 -25.36 8.34
N GLU A 180 -5.78 -24.21 8.94
CA GLU A 180 -4.74 -23.29 8.45
C GLU A 180 -3.36 -23.96 8.45
N SER A 181 -3.04 -24.76 9.48
CA SER A 181 -1.78 -25.51 9.56
C SER A 181 -1.69 -26.57 8.46
N ALA A 182 -2.77 -27.31 8.21
CA ALA A 182 -2.80 -28.31 7.14
C ALA A 182 -2.57 -27.68 5.76
N ALA A 183 -3.18 -26.51 5.49
CA ALA A 183 -2.95 -25.77 4.25
C ALA A 183 -1.51 -25.25 4.13
N LEU A 184 -0.92 -24.79 5.24
CA LEU A 184 0.48 -24.38 5.26
C LEU A 184 1.41 -25.57 4.99
N ASP A 185 1.17 -26.72 5.61
CA ASP A 185 1.95 -27.95 5.39
C ASP A 185 1.87 -28.42 3.93
N ASP A 186 0.71 -28.30 3.28
CA ASP A 186 0.54 -28.55 1.85
C ASP A 186 1.42 -27.61 1.02
N VAL A 187 1.37 -26.31 1.32
CA VAL A 187 2.20 -25.30 0.64
C VAL A 187 3.68 -25.61 0.78
N LEU A 188 4.15 -25.84 2.00
CA LEU A 188 5.56 -26.11 2.30
C LEU A 188 6.05 -27.43 1.69
N ALA A 189 5.15 -28.36 1.42
CA ALA A 189 5.45 -29.63 0.78
C ALA A 189 5.30 -29.63 -0.75
N GLY A 190 5.18 -28.46 -1.40
CA GLY A 190 5.12 -28.41 -2.87
C GLY A 190 3.72 -28.41 -3.46
N ARG A 191 2.65 -28.44 -2.65
CA ARG A 191 1.26 -28.63 -3.10
C ARG A 191 0.44 -27.35 -3.00
N GLY A 192 -0.44 -27.12 -3.98
CA GLY A 192 -1.42 -26.05 -3.86
C GLY A 192 -2.39 -26.29 -2.70
N ALA A 193 -2.83 -25.22 -2.05
CA ALA A 193 -3.79 -25.26 -0.96
C ALA A 193 -4.87 -24.20 -1.14
N VAL A 194 -6.05 -24.44 -0.57
CA VAL A 194 -7.15 -23.49 -0.56
C VAL A 194 -7.52 -23.19 0.88
N LEU A 195 -7.42 -21.92 1.26
CA LEU A 195 -7.89 -21.43 2.55
C LEU A 195 -9.28 -20.84 2.37
N VAL A 196 -10.23 -21.33 3.16
CA VAL A 196 -11.60 -20.83 3.19
C VAL A 196 -11.90 -20.35 4.59
N GLY A 197 -12.33 -19.10 4.71
CA GLY A 197 -12.63 -18.49 6.00
C GLY A 197 -13.53 -17.26 5.86
N ALA A 198 -14.22 -16.91 6.94
CA ALA A 198 -15.10 -15.75 6.96
C ALA A 198 -14.36 -14.42 7.24
N ASP A 199 -13.12 -14.50 7.76
CA ASP A 199 -12.32 -13.33 8.10
C ASP A 199 -11.22 -13.11 7.03
N PRO A 200 -11.39 -12.13 6.12
CA PRO A 200 -10.42 -11.85 5.07
C PRO A 200 -9.08 -11.34 5.62
N VAL A 201 -9.06 -10.69 6.79
CA VAL A 201 -7.81 -10.24 7.43
C VAL A 201 -7.02 -11.46 7.86
N ARG A 202 -7.68 -12.42 8.51
CA ARG A 202 -7.02 -13.65 8.94
C ARG A 202 -6.47 -14.45 7.76
N LEU A 203 -7.24 -14.56 6.68
CA LEU A 203 -6.77 -15.25 5.48
C LEU A 203 -5.53 -14.58 4.87
N ALA A 204 -5.49 -13.24 4.88
CA ALA A 204 -4.31 -12.49 4.45
C ALA A 204 -3.08 -12.79 5.35
N GLU A 205 -3.27 -12.84 6.67
CA GLU A 205 -2.20 -13.18 7.63
C GLU A 205 -1.63 -14.59 7.37
N VAL A 206 -2.48 -15.58 7.11
CA VAL A 206 -2.02 -16.95 6.80
C VAL A 206 -1.29 -16.99 5.45
N GLY A 207 -1.73 -16.23 4.46
CA GLY A 207 -1.02 -16.08 3.19
C GLY A 207 0.37 -15.44 3.35
N LEU A 208 0.50 -14.45 4.24
CA LEU A 208 1.80 -13.87 4.59
C LEU A 208 2.69 -14.88 5.33
N LEU A 209 2.13 -15.68 6.25
CA LEU A 209 2.88 -16.75 6.93
C LEU A 209 3.44 -17.75 5.92
N ALA A 210 2.61 -18.21 4.99
CA ALA A 210 3.02 -19.10 3.91
C ALA A 210 4.16 -18.49 3.09
N GLY A 211 4.07 -17.21 2.73
CA GLY A 211 5.11 -16.52 1.96
C GLY A 211 6.43 -16.35 2.72
N LEU A 212 6.40 -16.08 4.03
CA LEU A 212 7.61 -16.02 4.84
C LEU A 212 8.25 -17.40 5.08
N CYS A 213 7.44 -18.45 5.15
CA CYS A 213 7.89 -19.82 5.34
C CYS A 213 8.27 -20.52 4.01
N THR A 214 8.06 -19.85 2.87
CA THR A 214 8.52 -20.32 1.56
C THR A 214 9.82 -19.57 1.20
N PRO A 215 10.79 -20.22 0.52
CA PRO A 215 11.90 -19.50 -0.09
C PRO A 215 11.42 -18.44 -1.09
N GLY A 216 12.31 -17.55 -1.53
CA GLY A 216 12.01 -16.57 -2.57
C GLY A 216 10.91 -15.58 -2.18
N ARG A 217 10.44 -14.82 -3.16
CA ARG A 217 9.37 -13.82 -3.00
C ARG A 217 8.01 -14.47 -3.22
N THR A 218 7.00 -13.82 -2.67
CA THR A 218 5.60 -14.17 -2.88
C THR A 218 4.94 -13.16 -3.81
N ALA A 219 4.33 -13.64 -4.89
CA ALA A 219 3.45 -12.83 -5.72
C ALA A 219 2.02 -12.97 -5.24
N TRP A 220 1.37 -11.85 -4.93
CA TRP A 220 -0.04 -11.77 -4.57
C TRP A 220 -0.83 -11.22 -5.76
N VAL A 221 -1.85 -11.92 -6.23
CA VAL A 221 -2.63 -11.51 -7.40
C VAL A 221 -4.07 -11.25 -7.00
N SER A 222 -4.49 -9.98 -7.12
CA SER A 222 -5.86 -9.54 -6.89
C SER A 222 -6.67 -9.49 -8.18
N PRO A 223 -7.98 -9.82 -8.16
CA PRO A 223 -8.87 -9.77 -9.32
C PRO A 223 -9.27 -8.33 -9.70
N LEU A 224 -8.94 -7.34 -8.85
CA LEU A 224 -9.19 -5.94 -9.19
C LEU A 224 -8.37 -5.54 -10.42
N PRO A 225 -8.91 -4.74 -11.36
CA PRO A 225 -8.12 -4.22 -12.46
C PRO A 225 -7.04 -3.29 -11.94
N LEU A 226 -5.89 -3.28 -12.62
CA LEU A 226 -4.83 -2.32 -12.34
C LEU A 226 -5.31 -0.90 -12.70
N PRO A 227 -5.39 0.03 -11.74
CA PRO A 227 -5.73 1.40 -12.07
C PRO A 227 -4.59 2.05 -12.87
N ARG A 228 -4.95 2.93 -13.82
CA ARG A 228 -3.98 3.83 -14.41
C ARG A 228 -3.56 4.86 -13.36
N VAL A 229 -2.25 4.96 -13.12
CA VAL A 229 -1.67 5.96 -12.22
C VAL A 229 -0.81 6.92 -13.05
N THR A 230 -1.22 8.17 -13.10
CA THR A 230 -0.58 9.23 -13.87
C THR A 230 0.68 9.71 -13.16
N HIS A 231 1.77 9.83 -13.91
CA HIS A 231 3.01 10.44 -13.40
C HIS A 231 2.76 11.94 -13.13
N PRO A 232 3.03 12.48 -11.93
CA PRO A 232 2.73 13.88 -11.57
C PRO A 232 3.68 14.91 -12.20
N GLY A 233 4.54 14.49 -13.13
CA GLY A 233 5.60 15.29 -13.75
C GLY A 233 6.81 15.48 -12.85
N ALA A 234 7.94 15.88 -13.46
CA ALA A 234 9.13 16.26 -12.71
C ALA A 234 8.96 17.66 -12.09
N THR A 235 9.37 17.80 -10.84
CA THR A 235 9.51 19.10 -10.17
C THR A 235 10.96 19.22 -9.71
N PRO A 236 11.69 20.29 -10.06
CA PRO A 236 13.02 20.51 -9.53
C PRO A 236 12.96 20.60 -8.00
N VAL A 237 13.71 19.75 -7.31
CA VAL A 237 13.81 19.76 -5.85
C VAL A 237 15.24 20.10 -5.46
N VAL A 238 15.43 21.19 -4.72
CA VAL A 238 16.73 21.61 -4.22
C VAL A 238 17.03 20.89 -2.90
N GLY A 239 17.46 19.64 -3.00
CA GLY A 239 17.85 18.79 -1.86
C GLY A 239 16.70 18.52 -0.87
N PRO A 240 16.91 17.64 0.12
CA PRO A 240 15.96 17.50 1.21
C PRO A 240 16.09 18.71 2.15
N ASP A 241 15.40 19.81 1.84
CA ASP A 241 15.07 20.81 2.85
C ASP A 241 13.89 20.27 3.66
N TYR A 242 14.15 19.86 4.89
CA TYR A 242 13.11 19.42 5.82
C TYR A 242 12.30 20.59 6.41
N GLY A 243 12.61 21.82 5.99
CA GLY A 243 11.97 23.07 6.42
C GLY A 243 12.01 23.25 7.93
N GLY A 244 11.07 24.03 8.46
CA GLY A 244 10.87 24.17 9.91
C GLY A 244 10.21 22.95 10.59
N GLY A 245 10.05 21.84 9.88
CA GLY A 245 9.44 20.62 10.41
C GLY A 245 10.39 19.83 11.31
N ARG A 246 9.86 18.76 11.93
CA ARG A 246 10.69 17.82 12.71
C ARG A 246 11.75 17.20 11.81
N GLN A 247 13.00 17.40 12.18
CA GLN A 247 14.17 16.83 11.50
C GLN A 247 14.30 15.33 11.83
N PRO A 248 14.71 14.49 10.87
CA PRO A 248 15.04 13.10 11.16
C PRO A 248 16.32 13.04 12.02
N ASP A 249 16.29 12.26 13.10
CA ASP A 249 17.50 11.87 13.81
C ASP A 249 18.28 10.78 13.03
N ALA A 250 19.45 10.39 13.52
CA ALA A 250 20.29 9.40 12.85
C ALA A 250 19.57 8.04 12.66
N ALA A 251 18.71 7.64 13.60
CA ALA A 251 17.97 6.38 13.51
C ALA A 251 16.87 6.47 12.44
N ALA A 252 16.17 7.61 12.35
CA ALA A 252 15.22 7.89 11.29
C ALA A 252 15.89 7.90 9.90
N VAL A 253 17.05 8.54 9.76
CA VAL A 253 17.82 8.53 8.50
C VAL A 253 18.24 7.11 8.12
N ALA A 254 18.74 6.31 9.07
CA ALA A 254 19.10 4.92 8.82
C ALA A 254 17.89 4.08 8.39
N ALA A 255 16.74 4.25 9.04
CA ALA A 255 15.51 3.55 8.70
C ALA A 255 14.98 3.95 7.31
N MET A 256 15.02 5.23 6.95
CA MET A 256 14.66 5.70 5.61
C MET A 256 15.55 5.10 4.54
N ARG A 257 16.85 4.99 4.80
CA ARG A 257 17.79 4.34 3.88
C ARG A 257 17.50 2.84 3.75
N ALA A 258 17.24 2.16 4.86
CA ALA A 258 16.89 0.74 4.86
C ALA A 258 15.55 0.46 4.15
N GLU A 259 14.57 1.35 4.30
CA GLU A 259 13.30 1.30 3.56
C GLU A 259 13.53 1.44 2.05
N CYS A 260 14.29 2.45 1.64
CA CYS A 260 14.57 2.73 0.23
C CYS A 260 15.35 1.61 -0.48
N LEU A 261 16.21 0.88 0.23
CA LEU A 261 17.05 -0.18 -0.33
C LEU A 261 16.41 -1.58 -0.24
N ALA A 262 15.29 -1.72 0.47
CA ALA A 262 14.67 -3.00 0.69
C ALA A 262 14.05 -3.55 -0.59
N THR A 263 14.28 -4.84 -0.85
CA THR A 263 13.48 -5.61 -1.81
C THR A 263 12.32 -6.24 -1.04
N PRO A 264 11.05 -6.01 -1.43
CA PRO A 264 9.92 -6.52 -0.68
C PRO A 264 9.77 -8.04 -0.86
N ASP A 265 9.52 -8.74 0.24
CA ASP A 265 9.24 -10.19 0.23
C ASP A 265 7.93 -10.54 -0.50
N PHE A 266 7.02 -9.56 -0.63
CA PHE A 266 5.72 -9.71 -1.28
C PHE A 266 5.53 -8.66 -2.38
N ALA A 267 4.97 -9.06 -3.52
CA ALA A 267 4.63 -8.19 -4.64
C ALA A 267 3.14 -8.32 -4.96
N PHE A 268 2.42 -7.21 -5.08
CA PHE A 268 0.97 -7.16 -5.26
C PHE A 268 0.59 -6.79 -6.69
N PHE A 269 0.27 -7.81 -7.47
CA PHE A 269 -0.15 -7.70 -8.85
C PHE A 269 -1.67 -7.72 -9.00
N ARG A 270 -2.13 -7.41 -10.21
CA ARG A 270 -3.53 -7.51 -10.63
C ARG A 270 -3.71 -8.57 -11.71
N GLU A 271 -4.89 -9.16 -11.76
CA GLU A 271 -5.25 -10.08 -12.83
C GLU A 271 -5.10 -9.40 -14.20
N GLY A 272 -4.47 -10.10 -15.15
CA GLY A 272 -4.15 -9.57 -16.48
C GLY A 272 -2.98 -8.58 -16.55
N SER A 273 -2.39 -8.17 -15.42
CA SER A 273 -1.18 -7.32 -15.41
C SER A 273 0.13 -8.10 -15.48
N VAL A 274 0.08 -9.42 -15.35
CA VAL A 274 1.28 -10.28 -15.27
C VAL A 274 1.35 -11.21 -16.47
N ASN A 275 2.42 -11.07 -17.28
CA ASN A 275 2.73 -11.98 -18.39
C ASN A 275 3.64 -13.16 -17.98
N GLY A 276 4.07 -13.17 -16.71
CA GLY A 276 4.94 -14.17 -16.09
C GLY A 276 5.56 -13.59 -14.82
N PHE A 277 5.89 -14.45 -13.85
CA PHE A 277 6.60 -14.03 -12.65
C PHE A 277 8.12 -14.12 -12.86
N SER A 278 8.86 -13.28 -12.15
CA SER A 278 10.31 -13.36 -12.10
C SER A 278 10.76 -14.67 -11.44
N SER A 279 11.97 -15.13 -11.77
CA SER A 279 12.51 -16.41 -11.29
C SER A 279 12.77 -16.47 -9.78
N ASP A 280 12.66 -15.33 -9.08
CA ASP A 280 12.77 -15.22 -7.63
C ASP A 280 11.42 -15.33 -6.92
N VAL A 281 10.32 -15.59 -7.64
CA VAL A 281 8.98 -15.86 -7.07
C VAL A 281 8.78 -17.36 -6.92
N ASP A 282 8.66 -17.84 -5.67
CA ASP A 282 8.47 -19.25 -5.35
C ASP A 282 7.05 -19.57 -4.85
N LEU A 283 6.27 -18.54 -4.46
CA LEU A 283 4.87 -18.68 -4.06
C LEU A 283 3.98 -17.68 -4.80
N VAL A 284 2.83 -18.18 -5.27
CA VAL A 284 1.75 -17.32 -5.81
C VAL A 284 0.52 -17.46 -4.92
N VAL A 285 0.08 -16.34 -4.35
CA VAL A 285 -1.18 -16.23 -3.62
C VAL A 285 -2.21 -15.59 -4.52
N LEU A 286 -3.35 -16.26 -4.70
CA LEU A 286 -4.47 -15.76 -5.48
C LEU A 286 -5.58 -15.32 -4.53
N ASP A 287 -5.89 -14.03 -4.55
CA ASP A 287 -6.93 -13.39 -3.74
C ASP A 287 -8.28 -13.51 -4.43
N ARG A 288 -8.86 -14.72 -4.42
CA ARG A 288 -10.05 -15.00 -5.23
C ARG A 288 -11.31 -14.79 -4.41
N VAL A 289 -11.98 -13.68 -4.67
CA VAL A 289 -13.38 -13.46 -4.26
C VAL A 289 -14.36 -14.39 -5.04
N ARG A 290 -13.90 -15.27 -5.98
CA ARG A 290 -14.66 -16.39 -6.63
C ARG A 290 -13.76 -17.35 -7.47
N VAL A 291 -14.15 -18.64 -7.56
CA VAL A 291 -13.45 -19.88 -8.06
C VAL A 291 -13.37 -20.02 -9.61
N MET A 292 -12.29 -20.46 -10.32
CA MET A 292 -11.91 -21.86 -10.75
C MET A 292 -10.53 -21.98 -11.50
N VAL A 293 -9.99 -23.21 -11.57
CA VAL A 293 -8.62 -23.78 -11.75
C VAL A 293 -7.93 -23.65 -13.14
N ASP A 294 -6.57 -23.53 -13.20
CA ASP A 294 -5.60 -24.54 -13.74
C ASP A 294 -4.14 -24.02 -13.97
N ARG A 295 -3.15 -24.91 -13.71
CA ARG A 295 -1.68 -24.90 -13.96
C ARG A 295 -0.66 -24.60 -12.83
N PRO A 296 0.54 -25.24 -12.85
CA PRO A 296 1.36 -25.46 -11.67
C PRO A 296 2.35 -24.31 -11.44
N ALA A 297 1.94 -23.38 -10.59
CA ALA A 297 2.78 -22.87 -9.51
C ALA A 297 2.10 -23.30 -8.20
N LEU A 298 2.87 -23.44 -7.12
CA LEU A 298 2.36 -23.67 -5.78
C LEU A 298 1.37 -22.54 -5.47
N SER A 299 0.07 -22.85 -5.56
CA SER A 299 -0.99 -21.85 -5.50
C SER A 299 -1.66 -21.95 -4.15
N LEU A 300 -1.54 -20.89 -3.34
CA LEU A 300 -2.43 -20.70 -2.19
C LEU A 300 -3.60 -19.84 -2.66
N VAL A 301 -4.79 -20.44 -2.72
CA VAL A 301 -6.02 -19.71 -3.03
C VAL A 301 -6.65 -19.28 -1.72
N VAL A 302 -6.69 -17.97 -1.48
CA VAL A 302 -7.44 -17.37 -0.38
C VAL A 302 -8.84 -17.07 -0.91
N GLY A 303 -9.87 -17.72 -0.35
CA GLY A 303 -11.27 -17.55 -0.74
C GLY A 303 -12.17 -17.16 0.43
N GLY A 304 -13.11 -16.24 0.17
CA GLY A 304 -14.20 -15.81 1.07
C GLY A 304 -15.57 -16.01 0.45
#